data_AF-A0A7D9EVE2-F1
#
_entry.id   AF-A0A7D9EVE2-F1
#
_cell.length_a   1.000
_cell.length_b   1.000
_cell.length_c   1.000
_cell.angle_alpha   90.00
_cell.angle_beta   90.00
_cell.angle_gamma   90.00
#
_symmetry.space_group_name_H-M   'P 1'
#
loop_
_entity.id
_entity.type
_entity.pdbx_description
1 polymer ?
#
loop_
_entity_poly.entity_id
_entity_poly.type
_entity_poly.pdbx_seq_one_letter_code
_entity_poly.pdbx_strand_id
1 'polypeptide(L)'
;MAPNPQPCIICGGSVARLWSIHSHVGDRYLRINPSYNITGGMKVDFGGVVNLENASTDVDALVQFKDVSSGFPDFETRVIITFYHDNSKYHLKAQGVNDELLAISEAEAANLTDKSDVFSPVRLNYEHHLFFIFESVKYRDYYLATNGAGKTKLVNTHSVAYRDSETLIKLIDP
;
A
#
# COMPACT_ATOMS: atom_id res chain seq x y z
N MET A 1 30.95 -13.84 24.93
CA MET A 1 29.54 -13.94 24.46
C MET A 1 29.51 -13.39 23.05
N ALA A 2 29.17 -14.22 22.06
CA ALA A 2 29.02 -13.75 20.69
C ALA A 2 27.75 -12.88 20.59
N PRO A 3 27.76 -11.80 19.80
CA PRO A 3 26.58 -10.97 19.61
C PRO A 3 25.41 -11.81 19.07
N ASN A 4 24.22 -11.60 19.62
CA ASN A 4 22.99 -12.26 19.15
C ASN A 4 22.84 -11.98 17.65
N PRO A 5 22.67 -13.00 16.79
CA PRO A 5 22.47 -12.77 15.37
C PRO A 5 21.21 -11.92 15.18
N GLN A 6 21.37 -10.71 14.64
CA GLN A 6 20.24 -9.95 14.15
C GLN A 6 19.52 -10.81 13.09
N PRO A 7 18.19 -10.89 13.11
CA PRO A 7 17.46 -11.60 12.07
C PRO A 7 17.87 -11.01 10.73
N CYS A 8 18.38 -11.88 9.87
CA CYS A 8 18.82 -11.54 8.54
C CYS A 8 17.72 -10.75 7.81
N ILE A 9 18.01 -9.47 7.52
CA ILE A 9 17.09 -8.53 6.88
C ILE A 9 16.72 -8.99 5.45
N ILE A 10 17.51 -9.88 4.85
CA ILE A 10 17.29 -10.44 3.52
C ILE A 10 17.72 -11.92 3.52
N CYS A 11 16.92 -12.78 4.13
CA CYS A 11 17.06 -14.23 3.97
C CYS A 11 15.70 -14.81 3.57
N GLY A 12 15.38 -14.76 2.27
CA GLY A 12 14.47 -15.71 1.59
C GLY A 12 13.04 -15.90 2.13
N GLY A 13 12.54 -15.02 2.99
CA GLY A 13 11.20 -15.09 3.56
C GLY A 13 10.50 -13.74 3.47
N SER A 14 9.21 -13.74 3.11
CA SER A 14 8.40 -12.52 3.09
C SER A 14 8.39 -11.86 4.48
N VAL A 15 8.85 -10.62 4.57
CA VAL A 15 8.80 -9.84 5.82
C VAL A 15 7.46 -9.09 5.84
N ALA A 16 6.61 -9.40 6.82
CA ALA A 16 5.42 -8.62 7.11
C ALA A 16 5.74 -7.59 8.20
N ARG A 17 5.46 -6.31 7.95
CA ARG A 17 5.54 -5.25 8.97
C ARG A 17 4.18 -4.55 9.08
N LEU A 18 3.77 -4.30 10.31
CA LEU A 18 2.64 -3.42 10.64
C LEU A 18 3.07 -2.00 10.38
N TRP A 19 2.57 -1.36 9.32
CA TRP A 19 2.82 0.05 9.03
C TRP A 19 1.52 0.73 8.66
N SER A 20 1.24 1.88 9.27
CA SER A 20 0.15 2.72 8.82
C SER A 20 0.56 3.47 7.55
N ILE A 21 -0.25 3.37 6.51
CA ILE A 21 -0.03 4.06 5.23
C ILE A 21 -0.72 5.41 5.29
N HIS A 22 0.07 6.47 5.34
CA HIS A 22 -0.42 7.83 5.57
C HIS A 22 -0.21 8.71 4.35
N SER A 23 -1.27 9.32 3.85
CA SER A 23 -1.21 10.26 2.73
C SER A 23 -0.60 11.58 3.17
N HIS A 24 0.27 12.15 2.34
CA HIS A 24 0.68 13.54 2.50
C HIS A 24 -0.49 14.52 2.31
N VAL A 25 -1.35 14.27 1.32
CA VAL A 25 -2.50 15.11 1.00
C VAL A 25 -3.68 14.73 1.89
N GLY A 26 -4.20 15.71 2.62
CA GLY A 26 -5.38 15.55 3.47
C GLY A 26 -5.12 15.00 4.87
N ASP A 27 -3.88 14.56 5.18
CA ASP A 27 -3.47 14.02 6.49
C ASP A 27 -4.35 12.86 6.96
N ARG A 28 -4.49 11.84 6.11
CA ARG A 28 -5.37 10.69 6.33
C ARG A 28 -4.66 9.38 6.10
N TYR A 29 -5.18 8.34 6.72
CA TYR A 29 -4.66 6.99 6.63
C TYR A 29 -5.48 6.13 5.68
N LEU A 30 -4.79 5.25 4.97
CA LEU A 30 -5.41 4.25 4.12
C LEU A 30 -6.18 3.24 4.99
N ARG A 31 -7.43 2.98 4.64
CA ARG A 31 -8.29 2.01 5.34
C ARG A 31 -9.21 1.27 4.38
N ILE A 32 -9.78 0.17 4.87
CA ILE A 32 -11.00 -0.38 4.30
C ILE A 32 -12.17 0.52 4.69
N ASN A 33 -13.04 0.82 3.74
CA ASN A 33 -14.32 1.46 4.01
C ASN A 33 -15.44 0.40 3.95
N PRO A 34 -15.81 -0.20 5.10
CA PRO A 34 -16.78 -1.31 5.14
C PRO A 34 -18.19 -0.88 4.73
N SER A 35 -18.49 0.43 4.74
CA SER A 35 -19.79 0.95 4.30
C SER A 35 -20.03 0.76 2.80
N TYR A 36 -18.99 0.47 2.01
CA TYR A 36 -19.10 0.23 0.57
C TYR A 36 -18.60 -1.17 0.21
N ASN A 37 -19.53 -2.12 0.23
CA ASN A 37 -19.30 -3.46 -0.29
C ASN A 37 -19.66 -3.50 -1.78
N ILE A 38 -18.73 -3.93 -2.62
CA ILE A 38 -18.98 -4.13 -4.05
C ILE A 38 -18.72 -5.60 -4.41
N THR A 39 -19.30 -6.06 -5.51
CA THR A 39 -19.11 -7.46 -5.94
C THR A 39 -17.62 -7.74 -6.14
N GLY A 40 -17.06 -8.63 -5.31
CA GLY A 40 -15.64 -8.98 -5.34
C GLY A 40 -14.71 -8.10 -4.47
N GLY A 41 -15.21 -7.31 -3.52
CA GLY A 41 -14.35 -6.64 -2.54
C GLY A 41 -14.98 -5.46 -1.81
N MET A 42 -14.25 -4.89 -0.86
CA MET A 42 -14.63 -3.66 -0.16
C MET A 42 -13.84 -2.48 -0.71
N LYS A 43 -14.42 -1.27 -0.72
CA LYS A 43 -13.68 -0.07 -1.15
C LYS A 43 -12.55 0.25 -0.17
N VAL A 44 -11.47 0.81 -0.70
CA VAL A 44 -10.36 1.36 0.07
C VAL A 44 -10.31 2.87 -0.16
N ASP A 45 -10.17 3.64 0.92
CA ASP A 45 -10.01 5.09 0.88
C ASP A 45 -8.92 5.58 1.83
N PHE A 46 -8.41 6.80 1.61
CA PHE A 46 -7.68 7.55 2.62
C PHE A 46 -8.68 8.38 3.43
N GLY A 47 -9.60 7.70 4.11
CA GLY A 47 -10.58 8.28 5.02
C GLY A 47 -10.26 8.07 6.50
N GLY A 48 -9.23 7.27 6.81
CA GLY A 48 -8.84 6.95 8.19
C GLY A 48 -8.33 8.20 8.90
N VAL A 49 -8.91 8.51 10.05
CA VAL A 49 -8.48 9.58 10.94
C VAL A 49 -7.99 8.98 12.26
N VAL A 50 -6.88 9.49 12.78
CA VAL A 50 -6.44 9.17 14.15
C VAL A 50 -7.23 10.08 15.08
N ASN A 51 -8.28 9.55 15.69
CA ASN A 51 -9.07 10.32 16.64
C ASN A 51 -8.34 10.30 18.00
N LEU A 52 -7.71 11.41 18.38
CA LEU A 52 -6.92 11.49 19.63
C LEU A 52 -7.76 11.25 20.90
N GLU A 53 -9.08 11.42 20.82
CA GLU A 53 -9.99 11.27 21.95
C GLU A 53 -10.50 9.85 22.17
N ASN A 54 -10.51 9.02 21.12
CA ASN A 54 -10.88 7.61 21.17
C ASN A 54 -9.87 6.84 20.34
N ALA A 55 -8.96 6.12 21.00
CA ALA A 55 -7.94 5.27 20.39
C ALA A 55 -8.51 4.04 19.63
N SER A 56 -9.69 4.15 19.02
CA SER A 56 -10.13 3.24 17.96
C SER A 56 -9.48 3.71 16.67
N THR A 57 -8.32 3.15 16.35
CA THR A 57 -7.70 3.29 15.04
C THR A 57 -8.49 2.47 14.04
N ASP A 58 -9.29 3.12 13.19
CA ASP A 58 -9.79 2.53 11.92
C ASP A 58 -8.64 2.40 10.89
N VAL A 59 -7.45 2.05 11.35
CA VAL A 59 -6.20 2.06 10.56
C VAL A 59 -5.51 0.72 10.74
N ASP A 60 -6.02 -0.28 10.01
CA ASP A 60 -5.45 -1.62 9.96
C ASP A 60 -4.76 -1.82 8.59
N ALA A 61 -3.52 -1.36 8.45
CA ALA A 61 -2.69 -1.59 7.27
C ALA A 61 -1.40 -2.35 7.63
N LEU A 62 -1.13 -3.41 6.88
CA LEU A 62 0.11 -4.18 6.89
C LEU A 62 0.78 -4.08 5.53
N VAL A 63 2.05 -3.71 5.49
CA VAL A 63 2.85 -3.81 4.27
C VAL A 63 3.60 -5.13 4.30
N GLN A 64 3.23 -6.04 3.40
CA GLN A 64 3.93 -7.30 3.21
C GLN A 64 4.93 -7.15 2.08
N PHE A 65 6.22 -7.28 2.39
CA PHE A 65 7.27 -7.34 1.39
C PHE A 65 7.34 -8.75 0.82
N LYS A 66 7.31 -8.87 -0.49
CA LYS A 66 7.47 -10.14 -1.19
C LYS A 66 8.59 -9.99 -2.21
N ASP A 67 9.65 -10.76 -2.03
CA ASP A 67 10.60 -10.99 -3.12
C ASP A 67 9.87 -11.77 -4.21
N VAL A 68 9.40 -11.07 -5.24
CA VAL A 68 8.91 -11.72 -6.45
C VAL A 68 10.12 -11.97 -7.36
N SER A 69 10.99 -12.86 -6.90
CA SER A 69 12.15 -13.34 -7.65
C SER A 69 11.70 -14.30 -8.77
N SER A 70 11.00 -13.80 -9.78
CA SER A 70 10.89 -14.50 -11.06
C SER A 70 10.67 -13.54 -12.22
N GLY A 71 11.68 -13.44 -13.09
CA GLY A 71 11.53 -13.00 -14.47
C GLY A 71 11.87 -11.55 -14.82
N PHE A 72 12.32 -10.72 -13.88
CA PHE A 72 12.78 -9.35 -14.18
C PHE A 72 14.28 -9.20 -13.89
N PRO A 73 15.05 -8.60 -14.81
CA PRO A 73 16.50 -8.42 -14.66
C PRO A 73 16.88 -7.39 -13.57
N ASP A 74 15.91 -6.67 -13.00
CA ASP A 74 16.12 -5.65 -11.99
C ASP A 74 15.64 -6.15 -10.62
N PHE A 75 16.51 -6.11 -9.61
CA PHE A 75 16.27 -6.47 -8.21
C PHE A 75 15.33 -5.48 -7.51
N GLU A 76 14.14 -5.24 -8.07
CA GLU A 76 13.21 -4.27 -7.53
C GLU A 76 12.31 -4.91 -6.46
N THR A 77 12.35 -4.34 -5.25
CA THR A 77 11.47 -4.71 -4.15
C THR A 77 10.01 -4.64 -4.59
N ARG A 78 9.22 -5.67 -4.28
CA ARG A 78 7.76 -5.68 -4.51
C ARG A 78 7.03 -5.80 -3.18
N VAL A 79 5.90 -5.13 -3.09
CA VAL A 79 5.05 -5.13 -1.90
C VAL A 79 3.63 -5.48 -2.25
N ILE A 80 2.99 -6.14 -1.30
CA ILE A 80 1.55 -6.35 -1.26
C ILE A 80 1.07 -5.55 -0.05
N ILE A 81 0.18 -4.59 -0.30
CA ILE A 81 -0.48 -3.85 0.77
C ILE A 81 -1.65 -4.70 1.22
N THR A 82 -1.69 -5.02 2.51
CA THR A 82 -2.72 -5.86 3.11
C THR A 82 -3.41 -5.13 4.24
N PHE A 83 -4.67 -5.49 4.49
CA PHE A 83 -5.48 -4.92 5.57
C PHE A 83 -5.96 -6.05 6.46
N TYR A 84 -6.13 -5.76 7.74
CA TYR A 84 -6.77 -6.68 8.68
C TYR A 84 -8.11 -6.07 9.09
N HIS A 85 -9.21 -6.78 8.83
CA HIS A 85 -10.53 -6.33 9.21
C HIS A 85 -11.35 -7.54 9.65
N ASP A 86 -12.04 -7.45 10.78
CA ASP A 86 -12.82 -8.55 11.36
C ASP A 86 -12.05 -9.90 11.42
N ASN A 87 -10.81 -9.85 11.94
CA ASN A 87 -9.88 -11.00 12.02
C ASN A 87 -9.56 -11.66 10.66
N SER A 88 -9.84 -10.98 9.55
CA SER A 88 -9.62 -11.47 8.19
C SER A 88 -8.61 -10.58 7.46
N LYS A 89 -7.76 -11.20 6.65
CA LYS A 89 -6.74 -10.52 5.85
C LYS A 89 -7.27 -10.22 4.45
N TYR A 90 -7.06 -8.99 3.99
CA TYR A 90 -7.42 -8.52 2.67
C TYR A 90 -6.21 -7.94 1.93
N HIS A 91 -6.21 -7.98 0.60
CA HIS A 91 -5.17 -7.44 -0.27
C HIS A 91 -5.70 -6.20 -1.01
N LEU A 92 -4.87 -5.17 -1.12
CA LEU A 92 -5.15 -4.03 -1.98
C LEU A 92 -5.05 -4.45 -3.45
N LYS A 93 -6.11 -4.25 -4.23
CA LYS A 93 -6.20 -4.58 -5.67
C LYS A 93 -6.57 -3.35 -6.47
N ALA A 94 -5.85 -3.13 -7.57
CA ALA A 94 -6.25 -2.20 -8.61
C ALA A 94 -7.16 -2.90 -9.64
N GLN A 95 -8.43 -2.47 -9.73
CA GLN A 95 -9.34 -3.00 -10.75
C GLN A 95 -8.91 -2.58 -12.16
N GLY A 96 -8.56 -1.30 -12.31
CA GLY A 96 -8.25 -0.67 -13.57
C GLY A 96 -7.43 0.61 -13.36
N VAL A 97 -7.06 1.21 -14.47
CA VAL A 97 -6.50 2.57 -14.49
C VAL A 97 -7.61 3.57 -14.16
N ASN A 98 -7.36 4.52 -13.27
CA ASN A 98 -8.34 5.53 -12.79
C ASN A 98 -9.55 4.98 -12.02
N ASP A 99 -9.71 3.66 -11.91
CA ASP A 99 -10.74 3.04 -11.10
C ASP A 99 -10.39 3.12 -9.61
N GLU A 100 -11.41 2.95 -8.77
CA GLU A 100 -11.24 2.88 -7.32
C GLU A 100 -10.51 1.59 -6.92
N LEU A 101 -9.67 1.69 -5.89
CA LEU A 101 -8.97 0.53 -5.35
C LEU A 101 -9.86 -0.25 -4.40
N LEU A 102 -9.64 -1.56 -4.34
CA LEU A 102 -10.38 -2.47 -3.49
C LEU A 102 -9.50 -3.21 -2.50
N ALA A 103 -10.12 -3.65 -1.42
CA ALA A 103 -9.66 -4.73 -0.57
C ALA A 103 -10.37 -6.02 -0.96
N ILE A 104 -9.62 -7.00 -1.45
CA ILE A 104 -10.11 -8.34 -1.81
C ILE A 104 -9.66 -9.37 -0.78
N SER A 105 -10.36 -10.49 -0.65
CA SER A 105 -9.93 -11.56 0.26
C SER A 105 -8.63 -12.23 -0.19
N GLU A 106 -7.89 -12.85 0.74
CA GLU A 106 -6.69 -13.63 0.42
C GLU A 106 -6.98 -14.78 -0.57
N ALA A 107 -8.16 -15.40 -0.50
CA ALA A 107 -8.57 -16.44 -1.44
C ALA A 107 -8.75 -15.90 -2.87
N GLU A 108 -9.29 -14.68 -3.02
CA GLU A 108 -9.37 -14.03 -4.33
C GLU A 108 -7.97 -13.62 -4.82
N ALA A 109 -7.15 -13.05 -3.95
CA ALA A 109 -5.79 -12.63 -4.26
C ALA A 109 -4.91 -13.80 -4.74
N ALA A 110 -5.02 -14.97 -4.09
CA ALA A 110 -4.29 -16.17 -4.46
C ALA A 110 -4.60 -16.68 -5.88
N ASN A 111 -5.75 -16.30 -6.43
CA ASN A 111 -6.19 -16.69 -7.77
C ASN A 111 -5.87 -15.63 -8.85
N LEU A 112 -5.29 -14.49 -8.47
CA LEU A 112 -4.87 -13.46 -9.43
C LEU A 112 -3.60 -13.89 -10.17
N THR A 113 -3.61 -13.73 -11.50
CA THR A 113 -2.47 -14.04 -12.36
C THR A 113 -1.78 -12.79 -12.92
N ASP A 114 -2.44 -11.63 -12.81
CA ASP A 114 -2.09 -10.39 -13.50
C ASP A 114 -1.30 -9.39 -12.65
N LYS A 115 -0.97 -9.75 -11.39
CA LYS A 115 -0.25 -8.91 -10.42
C LYS A 115 -0.97 -7.60 -10.09
N SER A 116 -2.30 -7.57 -10.19
CA SER A 116 -3.12 -6.40 -9.84
C SER A 116 -3.09 -6.02 -8.35
N ASP A 117 -2.57 -6.88 -7.49
CA ASP A 117 -2.37 -6.67 -6.05
C ASP A 117 -0.93 -6.35 -5.64
N VAL A 118 -0.02 -6.19 -6.61
CA VAL A 118 1.41 -5.98 -6.36
C VAL A 118 1.84 -4.58 -6.75
N PHE A 119 2.62 -3.94 -5.87
CA PHE A 119 3.15 -2.60 -6.03
C PHE A 119 4.68 -2.57 -5.92
N SER A 120 5.31 -1.61 -6.57
CA SER A 120 6.73 -1.29 -6.46
C SER A 120 6.89 -0.02 -5.62
N PRO A 121 7.41 -0.11 -4.37
CA PRO A 121 7.66 1.07 -3.56
C PRO A 121 8.93 1.77 -4.04
N VAL A 122 8.87 3.08 -4.29
CA VAL A 122 10.04 3.91 -4.57
C VAL A 122 10.22 4.89 -3.43
N ARG A 123 11.42 4.89 -2.86
CA ARG A 123 11.83 5.80 -1.80
C ARG A 123 12.11 7.19 -2.39
N LEU A 124 11.53 8.23 -1.81
CA LEU A 124 11.72 9.62 -2.23
C LEU A 124 12.04 10.51 -1.03
N ASN A 125 13.05 11.36 -1.19
CA ASN A 125 13.31 12.44 -0.23
C ASN A 125 12.72 13.73 -0.81
N TYR A 126 11.77 14.34 -0.12
CA TYR A 126 11.10 15.58 -0.53
C TYR A 126 10.94 16.49 0.69
N GLU A 127 11.32 17.77 0.56
CA GLU A 127 11.25 18.77 1.65
C GLU A 127 11.83 18.28 3.00
N HIS A 128 13.00 17.61 2.96
CA HIS A 128 13.66 17.00 4.13
C HIS A 128 12.88 15.86 4.82
N HIS A 129 11.76 15.43 4.26
CA HIS A 129 10.99 14.29 4.72
C HIS A 129 11.21 13.08 3.80
N LEU A 130 11.10 11.90 4.41
CA LEU A 130 11.11 10.63 3.71
C LEU A 130 9.69 10.24 3.31
N PHE A 131 9.47 10.08 2.02
CA PHE A 131 8.23 9.60 1.42
C PHE A 131 8.47 8.32 0.62
N PHE A 132 7.37 7.67 0.31
CA PHE A 132 7.27 6.55 -0.61
C PHE A 132 6.19 6.87 -1.65
N ILE A 133 6.40 6.38 -2.86
CA ILE A 133 5.35 6.24 -3.88
C ILE A 133 5.21 4.75 -4.18
N PHE A 134 4.01 4.31 -4.53
CA PHE A 134 3.73 2.90 -4.81
C PHE A 134 3.24 2.77 -6.25
N GLU A 135 4.12 2.35 -7.15
CA GLU A 135 3.78 2.10 -8.54
C GLU A 135 3.04 0.76 -8.66
N SER A 136 2.01 0.67 -9.49
CA SER A 136 1.38 -0.61 -9.82
C SER A 136 2.31 -1.45 -10.71
N VAL A 137 2.53 -2.72 -10.35
CA VAL A 137 3.30 -3.64 -11.20
C VAL A 137 2.55 -4.00 -12.48
N LYS A 138 1.21 -4.08 -12.41
CA LYS A 138 0.34 -4.36 -13.56
C LYS A 138 0.24 -3.16 -14.51
N TYR A 139 0.01 -1.98 -13.95
CA TYR A 139 -0.18 -0.73 -14.71
C TYR A 139 1.06 0.16 -14.56
N ARG A 140 2.07 -0.03 -15.43
CA ARG A 140 3.30 0.77 -15.40
C ARG A 140 3.02 2.27 -15.54
N ASP A 141 3.83 3.08 -14.87
CA ASP A 141 3.68 4.54 -14.78
C ASP A 141 2.41 5.00 -14.03
N TYR A 142 1.68 4.08 -13.40
CA TYR A 142 0.54 4.40 -12.53
C TYR A 142 0.87 4.19 -11.06
N TYR A 143 0.56 5.20 -10.26
CA TYR A 143 0.91 5.25 -8.85
C TYR A 143 -0.34 5.30 -7.98
N LEU A 144 -0.25 4.66 -6.82
CA LEU A 144 -1.21 4.85 -5.74
C LEU A 144 -1.24 6.33 -5.36
N ALA A 145 -2.42 6.93 -5.44
CA ALA A 145 -2.63 8.32 -5.10
C ALA A 145 -3.96 8.54 -4.42
N THR A 146 -4.04 9.68 -3.74
CA THR A 146 -5.28 10.16 -3.15
C THR A 146 -5.45 11.65 -3.36
N ASN A 147 -6.70 12.03 -3.63
CA ASN A 147 -7.04 13.44 -3.72
C ASN A 147 -7.30 14.04 -2.33
N GLY A 148 -7.44 15.37 -2.27
CA GLY A 148 -7.80 16.07 -1.03
C GLY A 148 -9.13 15.65 -0.38
N ALA A 149 -9.99 14.93 -1.09
CA ALA A 149 -11.23 14.38 -0.54
C ALA A 149 -11.05 12.99 0.10
N GLY A 150 -9.87 12.38 -0.01
CA GLY A 150 -9.56 11.03 0.50
C GLY A 150 -9.90 9.90 -0.47
N LYS A 151 -10.28 10.20 -1.71
CA LYS A 151 -10.57 9.19 -2.72
C LYS A 151 -9.26 8.62 -3.28
N THR A 152 -9.10 7.31 -3.14
CA THR A 152 -7.92 6.58 -3.59
C THR A 152 -8.10 6.01 -5.00
N LYS A 153 -7.10 6.18 -5.87
CA LYS A 153 -7.05 5.63 -7.22
C LYS A 153 -5.62 5.42 -7.70
N LEU A 154 -5.48 4.82 -8.87
CA LEU A 154 -4.23 4.88 -9.65
C LEU A 154 -4.20 6.11 -10.55
N VAL A 155 -3.11 6.87 -10.52
CA VAL A 155 -2.89 8.04 -11.39
C VAL A 155 -1.64 7.88 -12.22
N ASN A 156 -1.69 8.35 -13.48
CA ASN A 156 -0.52 8.38 -14.33
C ASN A 156 0.32 9.63 -14.04
N THR A 157 1.61 9.48 -13.76
CA THR A 157 2.52 10.63 -13.59
C THR A 157 3.60 10.66 -14.68
N HIS A 158 3.24 11.18 -15.86
CA HIS A 158 4.10 11.16 -17.06
C HIS A 158 5.37 12.02 -17.02
N SER A 159 5.63 12.81 -15.99
CA SER A 159 6.78 13.73 -15.99
C SER A 159 7.69 13.51 -14.81
N VAL A 160 7.13 13.39 -13.61
CA VAL A 160 7.90 13.31 -12.38
C VAL A 160 7.00 12.83 -11.23
N ALA A 161 7.00 11.54 -10.87
CA ALA A 161 6.15 11.04 -9.79
C ALA A 161 6.33 11.81 -8.45
N TYR A 162 7.53 12.33 -8.19
CA TYR A 162 7.82 13.13 -6.98
C TYR A 162 7.28 14.58 -6.98
N ARG A 163 6.65 15.05 -8.07
CA ARG A 163 6.02 16.39 -8.12
C ARG A 163 4.52 16.35 -7.81
N ASP A 164 3.90 15.18 -7.88
CA ASP A 164 2.48 15.06 -7.57
C ASP A 164 2.29 14.72 -6.09
N SER A 165 1.90 15.72 -5.31
CA SER A 165 1.70 15.58 -3.86
C SER A 165 0.65 14.52 -3.53
N GLU A 166 -0.29 14.24 -4.43
CA GLU A 166 -1.32 13.21 -4.27
C GLU A 166 -0.74 11.78 -4.20
N THR A 167 0.47 11.57 -4.71
CA THR A 167 1.15 10.27 -4.70
C THR A 167 2.05 10.06 -3.47
N LEU A 168 2.38 11.15 -2.74
CA LEU A 168 3.36 11.09 -1.66
C LEU A 168 2.75 10.44 -0.42
N ILE A 169 3.34 9.32 0.00
CA ILE A 169 2.88 8.51 1.12
C ILE A 169 3.98 8.38 2.17
N LYS A 170 3.62 8.53 3.43
CA LYS A 170 4.48 8.22 4.58
C LYS A 170 4.11 6.84 5.10
N LEU A 171 5.13 6.04 5.43
CA LEU A 171 4.96 4.78 6.14
C LEU A 171 5.27 5.06 7.61
N ILE A 172 4.25 4.91 8.45
CA ILE A 172 4.33 5.16 9.88
C ILE A 172 4.46 3.81 10.57
N ASP A 173 5.64 3.57 11.16
CA ASP A 173 5.83 2.46 12.10
C ASP A 173 4.95 2.75 13.34
N PRO A 174 4.19 1.76 13.85
CA PRO A 174 3.37 1.94 15.05
C PRO A 174 4.18 2.35 16.28
#